data_AF-A0A7V8Z003-F1
#
_entry.id   AF-A0A7V8Z003-F1
#
_cell.length_a   1.000
_cell.length_b   1.000
_cell.length_c   1.000
_cell.angle_alpha   90.00
_cell.angle_beta   90.00
_cell.angle_gamma   90.00
#
_symmetry.space_group_name_H-M   'P 1'
#
loop_
_entity.id
_entity.type
_entity.pdbx_description
1 polymer ?
#
loop_
_entity_poly.entity_id
_entity_poly.type
_entity_poly.pdbx_seq_one_letter_code
_entity_poly.pdbx_strand_id
1 'polypeptide(L)'
;VDNATMQKRQHPRCGTSFLMVVMLVAIVLFSVIKFDAMWLNLVVRIALMPLVAGLSYEIIRYAAKKESSAIFKLMTLPGLWLQNITTQEPDGEQLEVAIKALDESLKLEPQTA
;
A
#
# COMPACT_ATOMS: atom_id res chain seq x y z
N VAL A 1 6.61 9.26 -23.97
CA VAL A 1 7.52 8.36 -23.23
C VAL A 1 8.45 9.20 -22.36
N ASP A 2 9.17 10.19 -22.91
CA ASP A 2 10.10 11.07 -22.17
C ASP A 2 9.50 11.75 -20.93
N ASN A 3 8.22 12.11 -20.99
CA ASN A 3 7.47 12.68 -19.87
C ASN A 3 7.30 11.69 -18.70
N ALA A 4 7.16 10.39 -18.98
CA ALA A 4 6.96 9.34 -17.99
C ALA A 4 8.29 8.90 -17.37
N THR A 5 9.39 8.92 -18.13
CA THR A 5 10.73 8.54 -17.66
C THR A 5 11.26 9.42 -16.51
N MET A 6 10.76 10.65 -16.38
CA MET A 6 11.13 11.56 -15.28
C MET A 6 10.42 11.27 -13.95
N GLN A 7 9.40 10.40 -13.95
CA GLN A 7 8.59 10.10 -12.76
C GLN A 7 9.22 8.98 -11.93
N LYS A 8 9.06 9.05 -10.60
CA LYS A 8 9.57 8.00 -9.71
C LYS A 8 8.67 6.77 -9.74
N ARG A 9 9.27 5.58 -9.79
CA ARG A 9 8.54 4.31 -9.66
C ARG A 9 7.98 4.06 -8.26
N GLN A 10 8.56 4.66 -7.22
CA GLN A 10 8.10 4.47 -5.85
C GLN A 10 7.01 5.47 -5.48
N HIS A 11 5.93 4.96 -4.90
CA HIS A 11 4.83 5.78 -4.41
C HIS A 11 4.57 5.48 -2.91
N PRO A 12 4.52 6.50 -2.04
CA PRO A 12 4.33 6.29 -0.61
C PRO A 12 2.98 5.63 -0.28
N ARG A 13 1.99 5.76 -1.18
CA ARG A 13 0.65 5.16 -1.05
C ARG A 13 0.42 3.94 -1.96
N CYS A 14 1.48 3.29 -2.43
CA CYS A 14 1.36 2.04 -3.21
C CYS A 14 0.68 0.94 -2.36
N GLY A 15 -0.02 0.00 -3.00
CA GLY A 15 -0.65 -1.14 -2.32
C GLY A 15 0.33 -1.99 -1.49
N THR A 16 1.61 -2.02 -1.87
CA THR A 16 2.68 -2.66 -1.08
C THR A 16 2.92 -1.96 0.26
N SER A 17 2.82 -0.63 0.30
CA SER A 17 2.86 0.13 1.56
C SER A 17 1.65 -0.19 2.45
N PHE A 18 0.46 -0.38 1.85
CA PHE A 18 -0.73 -0.80 2.60
C PHE A 18 -0.53 -2.18 3.25
N LEU A 19 -0.04 -3.15 2.49
CA LEU A 19 0.23 -4.49 3.01
C LEU A 19 1.26 -4.49 4.16
N MET A 20 2.31 -3.66 4.06
CA MET A 20 3.30 -3.54 5.13
C MET A 20 2.69 -3.01 6.43
N VAL A 21 1.81 -2.00 6.37
CA VAL A 21 1.11 -1.49 7.55
C VAL A 21 0.17 -2.54 8.14
N VAL A 22 -0.58 -3.26 7.30
CA VAL A 22 -1.45 -4.37 7.72
C VAL A 22 -0.65 -5.44 8.45
N MET A 23 0.49 -5.84 7.91
CA MET A 23 1.35 -6.85 8.52
C MET A 23 1.88 -6.39 9.89
N LEU A 24 2.37 -5.16 10.01
CA LEU A 24 2.86 -4.62 11.28
C LEU A 24 1.75 -4.57 12.35
N VAL A 25 0.56 -4.08 11.96
CA VAL A 25 -0.59 -4.04 12.85
C VAL A 25 -1.00 -5.45 13.28
N ALA A 26 -1.02 -6.42 12.36
CA ALA A 26 -1.34 -7.81 12.66
C ALA A 26 -0.33 -8.43 13.63
N ILE A 27 0.97 -8.20 13.44
CA ILE A 27 2.02 -8.70 14.34
C ILE A 27 1.80 -8.15 15.76
N VAL A 28 1.54 -6.85 15.90
CA VAL A 28 1.32 -6.23 17.22
C VAL A 28 0.07 -6.80 17.89
N LEU A 29 -1.07 -6.85 17.18
CA LEU A 29 -2.33 -7.33 17.74
C LEU A 29 -2.28 -8.82 18.12
N PHE A 30 -1.77 -9.67 17.23
CA PHE A 30 -1.67 -11.11 17.49
C PHE A 30 -0.52 -11.50 18.41
N SER A 31 0.43 -10.60 18.67
CA SER A 31 1.46 -10.82 19.70
C SER A 31 0.87 -10.74 21.11
N VAL A 32 -0.11 -9.84 21.33
CA VAL A 32 -0.77 -9.63 22.62
C VAL A 32 -1.91 -10.64 22.84
N ILE A 33 -2.64 -10.99 21.78
CA ILE A 33 -3.79 -11.89 21.86
C ILE A 33 -3.35 -13.32 21.55
N LYS A 34 -3.18 -14.13 22.60
CA LYS A 34 -2.85 -15.56 22.50
C LYS A 34 -3.85 -16.40 23.29
N PHE A 35 -4.39 -17.43 22.67
CA PHE A 35 -5.21 -18.46 23.33
C PHE A 35 -4.47 -19.79 23.33
N ASP A 36 -4.71 -20.63 24.34
CA ASP A 36 -4.06 -21.95 24.43
C ASP A 36 -4.63 -22.96 23.42
N ALA A 37 -5.91 -22.82 23.07
CA ALA A 37 -6.56 -23.71 22.11
C ALA A 37 -6.33 -23.25 20.66
N MET A 38 -5.77 -24.14 19.84
CA MET A 38 -5.47 -23.89 18.41
C MET A 38 -6.71 -23.44 17.61
N TRP A 39 -7.86 -24.08 17.85
CA TRP A 39 -9.12 -23.73 17.17
C TRP A 39 -9.64 -22.33 17.54
N LEU A 40 -9.54 -21.95 18.82
CA LEU A 40 -9.94 -20.61 19.26
C LEU A 40 -9.03 -19.54 18.66
N ASN A 41 -7.72 -19.79 18.57
CA ASN A 41 -6.79 -18.88 17.90
C ASN A 41 -7.16 -18.66 16.42
N LEU A 42 -7.53 -19.72 15.70
CA LEU A 42 -7.90 -19.60 14.28
C LEU A 42 -9.16 -18.73 14.11
N VAL A 43 -10.21 -19.03 14.87
CA VAL A 43 -11.48 -18.30 14.80
C VAL A 43 -11.28 -16.83 15.15
N VAL A 44 -10.53 -16.54 16.21
CA VAL A 44 -10.27 -15.16 16.64
C VAL A 44 -9.46 -14.40 15.59
N ARG A 45 -8.47 -15.01 14.93
CA ARG A 45 -7.70 -14.35 13.86
C ARG A 45 -8.57 -13.98 12.66
N ILE A 46 -9.49 -14.86 12.26
CA ILE A 46 -10.43 -14.57 11.17
C ILE A 46 -11.38 -13.45 11.58
N ALA A 47 -11.94 -13.52 12.79
CA ALA A 47 -12.85 -12.50 13.31
C ALA A 47 -12.18 -11.12 13.48
N LEU A 48 -10.89 -11.08 13.78
CA LEU A 48 -10.12 -9.83 13.92
C LEU A 48 -9.61 -9.28 12.58
N MET A 49 -9.73 -10.01 11.46
CA MET A 49 -9.25 -9.55 10.16
C MET A 49 -9.86 -8.21 9.71
N PRO A 50 -11.19 -7.96 9.86
CA PRO A 50 -11.77 -6.66 9.56
C PRO A 50 -11.24 -5.54 10.46
N LEU A 51 -10.97 -5.84 11.73
CA LEU A 51 -10.41 -4.87 12.68
C LEU A 51 -9.00 -4.44 12.27
N VAL A 52 -8.15 -5.41 11.91
CA VAL A 52 -6.80 -5.16 11.39
C VAL A 52 -6.88 -4.28 10.15
N ALA A 53 -7.72 -4.64 9.17
CA ALA A 53 -7.87 -3.88 7.93
C ALA A 53 -8.37 -2.44 8.19
N GLY A 54 -9.36 -2.27 9.06
CA GLY A 54 -9.89 -0.95 9.42
C GLY A 54 -8.86 -0.08 10.13
N LEU A 55 -8.12 -0.64 11.09
CA LEU A 55 -7.08 0.08 11.80
C LEU A 55 -5.93 0.48 10.86
N SER A 56 -5.50 -0.41 9.98
CA SER A 56 -4.49 -0.11 8.96
C SER A 56 -4.94 0.98 8.00
N TYR A 57 -6.21 0.95 7.55
CA TYR A 57 -6.77 1.99 6.71
C TYR A 57 -6.73 3.36 7.39
N GLU A 58 -7.18 3.46 8.64
CA GLU A 58 -7.17 4.72 9.39
C GLU A 58 -5.75 5.23 9.64
N ILE A 59 -4.79 4.35 9.94
CA ILE A 59 -3.38 4.72 10.07
C ILE A 59 -2.86 5.33 8.77
N ILE A 60 -3.11 4.69 7.62
CA ILE A 60 -2.65 5.16 6.31
C ILE A 60 -3.34 6.46 5.93
N ARG A 61 -4.65 6.56 6.15
CA ARG A 61 -5.45 7.77 5.91
C ARG A 61 -4.95 8.94 6.75
N TYR A 62 -4.63 8.70 8.02
CA TYR A 62 -4.07 9.72 8.90
C TYR A 62 -2.67 10.12 8.49
N ALA A 63 -1.83 9.15 8.10
CA ALA A 63 -0.50 9.39 7.57
C ALA A 63 -0.56 10.30 6.33
N ALA A 64 -1.45 9.97 5.38
CA ALA A 64 -1.70 10.73 4.16
C ALA A 64 -2.19 12.17 4.42
N LYS A 65 -2.86 12.45 5.55
CA LYS A 65 -3.27 13.81 5.92
C LYS A 65 -2.10 14.65 6.45
N LYS A 66 -0.99 14.03 6.84
CA LYS A 66 0.21 14.67 7.41
C LYS A 66 1.47 14.33 6.61
N GLU A 67 1.44 14.46 5.28
CA GLU A 67 2.58 14.10 4.41
C GLU A 67 3.91 14.81 4.78
N SER A 68 3.84 16.00 5.40
CA SER A 68 5.03 16.75 5.82
C SER A 68 5.62 16.31 7.17
N SER A 69 4.93 15.45 7.94
CA SER A 69 5.37 15.07 9.29
C SER A 69 6.44 13.97 9.25
N ALA A 70 7.43 14.04 10.15
CA ALA A 70 8.44 12.99 10.32
C ALA A 70 7.82 11.60 10.57
N ILE A 71 6.64 11.55 11.21
CA ILE A 71 5.89 10.33 11.47
C ILE A 71 5.41 9.67 10.16
N PHE A 72 4.99 10.47 9.18
CA PHE A 72 4.58 9.97 7.87
C PHE A 72 5.74 9.30 7.14
N LYS A 73 6.91 9.94 7.12
CA LYS A 73 8.11 9.38 6.52
C LYS A 73 8.51 8.05 7.17
N LEU A 74 8.45 7.97 8.50
CA LEU A 74 8.77 6.73 9.24
C LEU A 74 7.80 5.59 8.93
N MET A 75 6.50 5.85 8.82
CA MET A 75 5.52 4.80 8.53
C MET A 75 5.52 4.35 7.06
N THR A 76 5.89 5.23 6.13
CA THR A 76 5.95 4.92 4.69
C THR A 76 7.29 4.33 4.23
N LEU A 77 8.36 4.58 4.97
CA LEU A 77 9.70 3.99 4.79
C LEU A 77 9.71 2.47 4.60
N PRO A 78 9.05 1.64 5.43
CA PRO A 78 9.06 0.19 5.23
C PRO A 78 8.39 -0.23 3.92
N GLY A 79 7.33 0.48 3.51
CA GLY A 79 6.67 0.25 2.21
C GLY A 79 7.57 0.60 1.03
N LEU A 80 8.31 1.72 1.13
CA LEU A 80 9.28 2.12 0.10
C LEU A 80 10.47 1.16 0.02
N TRP A 81 10.93 0.62 1.15
CA TRP A 81 11.99 -0.37 1.16
C TRP A 81 11.57 -1.65 0.44
N LEU A 82 10.33 -2.11 0.68
CA LEU A 82 9.78 -3.25 -0.05
C LEU A 82 9.70 -2.96 -1.56
N GLN A 83 9.22 -1.78 -1.95
CA GLN A 83 9.18 -1.37 -3.36
C GLN A 83 10.57 -1.36 -4.00
N ASN A 84 11.61 -0.94 -3.27
CA ASN A 84 12.98 -0.98 -3.79
C ASN A 84 13.46 -2.41 -4.07
N ILE A 85 12.95 -3.41 -3.36
CA ILE A 85 13.25 -4.83 -3.59
C ILE A 85 12.38 -5.40 -4.72
N THR A 86 11.10 -5.01 -4.80
CA THR A 86 10.12 -5.66 -5.68
C THR A 86 9.91 -4.98 -7.02
N THR A 87 10.35 -3.73 -7.22
CA THR A 87 10.18 -3.02 -8.50
C THR A 87 11.52 -2.72 -9.18
N GLN A 88 11.53 -2.73 -10.50
CA GLN A 88 12.67 -2.40 -11.37
C GLN A 88 12.32 -1.15 -12.19
N GLU A 89 13.33 -0.50 -12.78
CA GLU A 89 13.08 0.58 -13.74
C GLU A 89 12.47 0.00 -15.02
N PRO A 90 11.35 0.55 -15.52
CA PRO A 90 10.72 0.07 -16.73
C PRO A 90 11.55 0.41 -17.97
N ASP A 91 11.45 -0.43 -19.00
CA ASP A 91 12.02 -0.11 -20.32
C ASP A 91 11.13 0.88 -21.10
N GLY A 92 11.65 1.39 -22.23
CA GLY A 92 10.93 2.36 -23.06
C GLY A 92 9.65 1.81 -23.70
N GLU A 93 9.64 0.52 -24.05
CA GLU A 93 8.49 -0.13 -24.69
C GLU A 93 7.35 -0.35 -23.68
N GLN A 94 7.70 -0.77 -22.46
CA GLN A 94 6.79 -0.88 -21.32
C GLN A 94 6.14 0.45 -20.99
N LEU A 95 6.90 1.55 -21.04
CA LEU A 95 6.36 2.90 -20.85
C LEU A 95 5.39 3.29 -21.97
N GLU A 96 5.68 2.95 -23.23
CA GLU A 96 4.77 3.22 -24.35
C GLU A 96 3.45 2.46 -24.20
N VAL A 97 3.50 1.17 -23.89
CA VAL A 97 2.31 0.34 -23.63
C VAL A 97 1.53 0.88 -22.43
N ALA A 98 2.20 1.28 -21.36
CA ALA A 98 1.55 1.84 -20.17
C ALA A 98 0.84 3.17 -20.47
N ILE A 99 1.47 4.07 -21.24
CA ILE A 99 0.84 5.33 -21.67
C ILE A 99 -0.40 5.03 -22.52
N LYS A 100 -0.28 4.11 -23.48
CA LYS A 100 -1.41 3.76 -24.36
C LYS A 100 -2.57 3.16 -23.58
N ALA A 101 -2.29 2.27 -22.62
CA ALA A 101 -3.31 1.69 -21.76
C ALA A 101 -3.99 2.75 -20.87
N LEU A 102 -3.22 3.68 -20.32
CA LEU A 102 -3.75 4.80 -19.54
C LEU A 102 -4.66 5.69 -20.38
N ASP A 103 -4.23 6.09 -21.58
CA ASP A 103 -5.03 6.92 -22.49
C ASP A 103 -6.37 6.26 -22.85
N GLU A 104 -6.39 4.95 -23.13
CA GLU A 104 -7.63 4.23 -23.40
C GLU A 104 -8.53 4.15 -22.15
N SER A 105 -7.96 4.00 -20.95
CA SER A 105 -8.72 4.03 -19.70
C SER A 105 -9.35 5.39 -19.44
N LEU A 106 -8.62 6.48 -19.69
CA LEU A 106 -9.10 7.85 -19.47
C LEU A 106 -10.26 8.23 -20.41
N LYS A 107 -10.32 7.64 -21.62
CA LYS A 107 -11.47 7.87 -22.53
C LYS A 107 -12.80 7.35 -21.98
N LEU A 108 -12.75 6.35 -21.11
CA LEU A 108 -13.92 5.77 -20.47
C LEU A 108 -14.32 6.52 -19.19
N GLU A 109 -13.46 7.41 -18.69
CA GLU A 109 -13.85 8.26 -17.57
C GLU A 109 -14.91 9.25 -18.03
N PRO A 110 -16.03 9.38 -17.29
CA PRO A 110 -17.00 10.41 -17.58
C PRO A 110 -16.30 11.77 -17.49
N GLN A 111 -16.32 12.54 -18.57
CA GLN A 111 -15.81 13.90 -18.58
C GLN A 111 -16.50 14.64 -17.44
N THR A 112 -15.72 14.99 -16.42
CA THR A 112 -16.23 15.79 -15.32
C THR A 112 -16.58 17.15 -15.90
N ALA A 113 -17.88 17.46 -15.92
CA ALA A 113 -18.42 18.73 -16.36
C ALA A 113 -17.95 19.89 -15.47
#